data_AF-A0A8T3ZR68-F1
#
_entry.id   AF-A0A8T3ZR68-F1
#
_cell.length_a   1.000
_cell.length_b   1.000
_cell.length_c   1.000
_cell.angle_alpha   90.00
_cell.angle_beta   90.00
_cell.angle_gamma   90.00
#
_symmetry.space_group_name_H-M   'P 1'
#
loop_
_entity.id
_entity.type
_entity.pdbx_description
1 polymer ?
#
loop_
_entity_poly.entity_id
_entity_poly.type
_entity_poly.pdbx_seq_one_letter_code
_entity_poly.pdbx_strand_id
1 'polypeptide(L)'
;MLKEEFENNLDLIKSGQNFLGILNDIKRRPEDAARELGVPINEINAIISGKKAISSELVGKAVKVWPVNQRDFYIIHDDCPLGVKIMTSEDSKKSSRIMERAGKPYYEYRDTAMSSVAPFRPEWIMELCYADDNDPSNPLAQWNNGHFMHQFTYFIGEVNFYYRTPSGEKKVAIMNTGDSMYITPFVAHTFTTRSEAKQNGLILALTYGSKLTGDIQQELSALSTDLGAEFALDFSSRQKAISSLLRYHVEAANLSLEELSRRTGIQKADLDEFEKGAKTPTNMEIEKIAHALNVNIRDLLPSDKIEDKVIVKHNSEGRKWAYPESTKAYQFVELASTTALPYSKAFEVYVQNANSPDLDLRAGLHQYLYNVGETGVTISWEIEGKTHHQMINPGDSAYVKPFVRHNFRGQGKLLILRIGGKIAGDSQHELSFVGKENAKRAIAETMQWFDPQSKS
;
A
#
# COMPACT_ATOMS: atom_id res chain seq x y z
N MET A 1 2.86 2.83 32.04
CA MET A 1 1.69 2.83 32.93
C MET A 1 0.55 3.73 32.46
N LEU A 2 0.52 5.06 32.69
CA LEU A 2 -0.65 5.89 32.29
C LEU A 2 -0.92 5.94 30.77
N LYS A 3 0.14 5.93 29.94
CA LYS A 3 0.02 5.89 28.48
C LYS A 3 -0.46 4.53 27.98
N GLU A 4 0.12 3.43 28.49
CA GLU A 4 -0.31 2.05 28.18
C GLU A 4 -1.74 1.77 28.63
N GLU A 5 -2.17 2.29 29.79
CA GLU A 5 -3.52 2.10 30.31
C GLU A 5 -4.57 2.88 29.48
N PHE A 6 -4.21 4.06 28.99
CA PHE A 6 -5.04 4.84 28.04
C PHE A 6 -5.10 4.19 26.65
N GLU A 7 -3.97 3.70 26.13
CA GLU A 7 -3.89 2.99 24.84
C GLU A 7 -4.67 1.67 24.89
N ASN A 8 -4.54 0.89 25.98
CA ASN A 8 -5.33 -0.33 26.19
C ASN A 8 -6.84 -0.07 26.21
N ASN A 9 -7.29 1.08 26.74
CA ASN A 9 -8.70 1.43 26.78
C ASN A 9 -9.26 1.78 25.38
N LEU A 10 -8.49 2.50 24.54
CA LEU A 10 -8.89 2.82 23.17
C LEU A 10 -9.01 1.58 22.28
N ASP A 11 -8.09 0.62 22.41
CA ASP A 11 -8.16 -0.63 21.65
C ASP A 11 -9.37 -1.49 22.04
N LEU A 12 -9.72 -1.52 23.34
CA LEU A 12 -10.93 -2.20 23.80
C LEU A 12 -12.20 -1.53 23.27
N ILE A 13 -12.26 -0.20 23.24
CA ILE A 13 -13.40 0.53 22.65
C ILE A 13 -13.52 0.20 21.17
N LYS A 14 -12.43 0.25 20.40
CA LYS A 14 -12.44 -0.11 18.97
C LYS A 14 -12.82 -1.57 18.75
N SER A 15 -12.34 -2.48 19.59
CA SER A 15 -12.70 -3.90 19.53
C SER A 15 -14.19 -4.12 19.82
N GLY A 16 -14.76 -3.38 20.79
CA GLY A 16 -16.19 -3.38 21.07
C GLY A 16 -17.04 -2.83 19.93
N GLN A 17 -16.62 -1.73 19.31
CA GLN A 17 -17.25 -1.15 18.12
C GLN A 17 -17.21 -2.10 16.92
N ASN A 18 -16.07 -2.78 16.71
CA ASN A 18 -15.94 -3.81 15.68
C ASN A 18 -16.88 -4.99 15.94
N PHE A 19 -16.94 -5.49 17.18
CA PHE A 19 -17.86 -6.57 17.54
C PHE A 19 -19.33 -6.14 17.37
N LEU A 20 -19.69 -4.91 17.74
CA LEU A 20 -21.02 -4.35 17.48
C LEU A 20 -21.35 -4.31 15.98
N GLY A 21 -20.39 -3.90 15.14
CA GLY A 21 -20.52 -3.91 13.69
C GLY A 21 -20.87 -5.31 13.17
N ILE A 22 -20.11 -6.33 13.57
CA ILE A 22 -20.38 -7.73 13.22
C ILE A 22 -21.81 -8.11 13.59
N LEU A 23 -22.25 -7.83 14.82
CA LEU A 23 -23.61 -8.15 15.28
C LEU A 23 -24.68 -7.42 14.46
N ASN A 24 -24.46 -6.15 14.13
CA ASN A 24 -25.38 -5.36 13.31
C ASN A 24 -25.53 -5.94 11.89
N ASP A 25 -24.46 -6.46 11.30
CA ASP A 25 -24.46 -7.00 9.94
C ASP A 25 -25.28 -8.29 9.86
N ILE A 26 -25.10 -9.19 10.83
CA ILE A 26 -25.85 -10.44 10.92
C ILE A 26 -27.19 -10.32 11.67
N LYS A 27 -27.63 -9.09 11.97
CA LYS A 27 -28.92 -8.77 12.62
C LYS A 27 -29.11 -9.51 13.95
N ARG A 28 -28.10 -9.45 14.82
CA ARG A 28 -28.13 -10.03 16.16
C ARG A 28 -28.15 -8.93 17.22
N ARG A 29 -29.20 -8.92 18.05
CA ARG A 29 -29.24 -8.06 19.23
C ARG A 29 -28.34 -8.68 20.32
N PRO A 30 -27.94 -7.93 21.36
CA PRO A 30 -27.16 -8.49 22.45
C PRO A 30 -27.77 -9.74 23.08
N GLU A 31 -29.10 -9.80 23.22
CA GLU A 31 -29.82 -10.97 23.73
C GLU A 31 -29.78 -12.18 22.79
N ASP A 32 -29.74 -11.96 21.47
CA ASP A 32 -29.63 -13.03 20.48
C ASP A 32 -28.21 -13.62 20.49
N ALA A 33 -27.19 -12.75 20.51
CA ALA A 33 -25.80 -13.15 20.64
C ALA A 33 -25.54 -13.93 21.94
N ALA A 34 -26.06 -13.45 23.07
CA ALA A 34 -25.93 -14.13 24.36
C ALA A 34 -26.53 -15.55 24.32
N ARG A 35 -27.74 -15.69 23.76
CA ARG A 35 -28.44 -16.97 23.64
C ARG A 35 -27.71 -17.94 22.71
N GLU A 36 -27.31 -17.50 21.52
CA GLU A 36 -26.69 -18.34 20.49
C GLU A 36 -25.27 -18.76 20.88
N LEU A 37 -24.51 -17.88 21.56
CA LEU A 37 -23.15 -18.16 22.01
C LEU A 37 -23.08 -18.79 23.40
N GLY A 38 -24.23 -18.98 24.07
CA GLY A 38 -24.32 -19.61 25.39
C GLY A 38 -23.54 -18.85 26.46
N VAL A 39 -23.61 -17.52 26.47
CA VAL A 39 -22.96 -16.64 27.46
C VAL A 39 -23.94 -15.63 28.05
N PRO A 40 -23.69 -15.07 29.25
CA PRO A 40 -24.54 -14.06 29.83
C PRO A 40 -24.60 -12.78 28.96
N ILE A 41 -25.77 -12.15 28.86
CA ILE A 41 -25.94 -10.88 28.12
C ILE A 41 -25.01 -9.76 28.64
N ASN A 42 -24.72 -9.76 29.95
CA ASN A 42 -23.79 -8.80 30.55
C ASN A 42 -22.37 -8.93 30.00
N GLU A 43 -21.95 -10.13 29.59
CA GLU A 43 -20.66 -10.34 28.94
C GLU A 43 -20.64 -9.71 27.54
N ILE A 44 -21.69 -9.93 26.75
CA ILE A 44 -21.86 -9.31 25.42
C ILE A 44 -21.82 -7.79 25.53
N ASN A 45 -22.60 -7.21 26.45
CA ASN A 45 -22.64 -5.77 26.67
C ASN A 45 -21.30 -5.19 27.17
N ALA A 46 -20.57 -5.94 28.01
CA ALA A 46 -19.24 -5.53 28.47
C ALA A 46 -18.22 -5.47 27.32
N ILE A 47 -18.31 -6.41 26.37
CA ILE A 47 -17.47 -6.40 25.16
C ILE A 47 -17.84 -5.21 24.26
N ILE A 48 -19.12 -5.05 23.92
CA ILE A 48 -19.61 -3.96 23.06
C ILE A 48 -19.20 -2.58 23.61
N SER A 49 -19.28 -2.40 24.94
CA SER A 49 -18.91 -1.13 25.60
C SER A 49 -17.41 -0.93 25.82
N GLY A 50 -16.55 -1.85 25.39
CA GLY A 50 -15.10 -1.78 25.60
C GLY A 50 -14.65 -1.99 27.05
N LYS A 51 -15.51 -2.54 27.91
CA LYS A 51 -15.18 -2.84 29.33
C LYS A 51 -14.51 -4.21 29.49
N LYS A 52 -14.63 -5.10 28.50
CA LYS A 52 -14.07 -6.44 28.51
C LYS A 52 -13.55 -6.79 27.11
N ALA A 53 -12.35 -7.36 27.02
CA ALA A 53 -11.86 -7.93 25.76
C ALA A 53 -12.71 -9.13 25.34
N ILE A 54 -12.93 -9.30 24.03
CA ILE A 54 -13.52 -10.54 23.51
C ILE A 54 -12.54 -11.72 23.71
N SER A 55 -13.02 -12.84 24.25
CA SER A 55 -12.17 -14.00 24.49
C SER A 55 -12.05 -14.87 23.24
N SER A 56 -10.92 -15.57 23.10
CA SER A 56 -10.73 -16.57 22.03
C SER A 56 -11.75 -17.70 22.09
N GLU A 57 -12.23 -18.06 23.29
CA GLU A 57 -13.32 -19.02 23.47
C GLU A 57 -14.62 -18.52 22.84
N LEU A 58 -14.99 -17.25 23.08
CA LEU A 58 -16.21 -16.67 22.51
C LEU A 58 -16.10 -16.54 21.00
N VAL A 59 -14.95 -16.12 20.47
CA VAL A 59 -14.65 -16.13 19.03
C VAL A 59 -14.82 -17.56 18.46
N GLY A 60 -14.26 -18.56 19.14
CA GLY A 60 -14.38 -19.96 18.77
C GLY A 60 -15.82 -20.50 18.77
N LYS A 61 -16.71 -19.97 19.62
CA LYS A 61 -18.15 -20.25 19.58
C LYS A 61 -18.82 -19.53 18.41
N ALA A 62 -18.48 -18.26 18.18
CA ALA A 62 -19.08 -17.45 17.12
C ALA A 62 -18.83 -18.03 15.73
N VAL A 63 -17.58 -18.37 15.39
CA VAL A 63 -17.23 -18.95 14.06
C VAL A 63 -17.84 -20.32 13.79
N LYS A 64 -18.34 -21.02 14.82
CA LYS A 64 -19.05 -22.30 14.66
C LYS A 64 -20.53 -22.12 14.31
N VAL A 65 -21.12 -20.99 14.68
CA VAL A 65 -22.57 -20.74 14.59
C VAL A 65 -22.88 -19.68 13.52
N TRP A 66 -21.96 -18.76 13.28
CA TRP A 66 -22.12 -17.63 12.36
C TRP A 66 -21.13 -17.73 11.19
N PRO A 67 -21.49 -17.19 10.01
CA PRO A 67 -20.63 -17.17 8.83
C PRO A 67 -19.59 -16.04 8.92
N VAL A 68 -18.75 -16.08 9.95
CA VAL A 68 -17.69 -15.12 10.24
C VAL A 68 -16.37 -15.86 10.49
N ASN A 69 -15.25 -15.17 10.28
CA ASN A 69 -13.91 -15.72 10.47
C ASN A 69 -13.31 -15.24 11.80
N GLN A 70 -12.36 -15.99 12.34
CA GLN A 70 -11.67 -15.60 13.58
C GLN A 70 -11.03 -14.21 13.45
N ARG A 71 -10.46 -13.92 12.27
CA ARG A 71 -9.78 -12.66 11.98
C ARG A 71 -10.70 -11.43 12.04
N ASP A 72 -12.00 -11.61 11.82
CA ASP A 72 -12.97 -10.50 11.80
C ASP A 72 -13.10 -9.88 13.21
N PHE A 73 -12.75 -10.63 14.27
CA PHE A 73 -12.81 -10.18 15.66
C PHE A 73 -11.54 -9.47 16.14
N TYR A 74 -10.43 -9.56 15.39
CA TYR A 74 -9.13 -9.03 15.81
C TYR A 74 -8.77 -7.78 15.00
N ILE A 75 -8.93 -6.62 15.63
CA ILE A 75 -8.60 -5.33 15.04
C ILE A 75 -7.08 -5.14 14.87
N ILE A 76 -6.70 -4.22 13.98
CA ILE A 76 -5.31 -3.76 13.87
C ILE A 76 -4.97 -2.92 15.12
N HIS A 77 -3.91 -3.29 15.83
CA HIS A 77 -3.35 -2.49 16.91
C HIS A 77 -2.73 -1.20 16.36
N ASP A 78 -3.01 -0.05 16.98
CA ASP A 78 -2.44 1.24 16.56
C ASP A 78 -1.12 1.53 17.27
N ASP A 79 -0.01 1.11 16.66
CA ASP A 79 1.34 1.35 17.18
C ASP A 79 1.90 2.77 16.87
N CYS A 80 1.07 3.66 16.34
CA CYS A 80 1.45 5.02 15.95
C CYS A 80 0.40 6.07 16.42
N PRO A 81 0.01 6.09 17.71
CA PRO A 81 -1.12 6.92 18.17
C PRO A 81 -0.87 8.43 18.01
N LEU A 82 0.40 8.85 17.99
CA LEU A 82 0.77 10.26 17.80
C LEU A 82 0.88 10.66 16.32
N GLY A 83 0.45 9.82 15.38
CA GLY A 83 0.45 10.12 13.94
C GLY A 83 1.80 10.01 13.23
N VAL A 84 2.90 10.09 13.97
CA VAL A 84 4.27 9.86 13.49
C VAL A 84 4.96 8.83 14.39
N LYS A 85 5.63 7.84 13.79
CA LYS A 85 6.44 6.83 14.48
C LYS A 85 7.86 6.87 13.91
N ILE A 86 8.85 7.08 14.77
CA ILE A 86 10.27 7.21 14.38
C ILE A 86 11.04 5.98 14.86
N MET A 87 11.98 5.53 14.03
CA MET A 87 12.94 4.48 14.35
C MET A 87 14.34 5.03 14.14
N THR A 88 15.17 4.92 15.18
CA THR A 88 16.54 5.48 15.15
C THR A 88 17.48 4.58 14.35
N SER A 89 18.55 5.16 13.80
CA SER A 89 19.64 4.42 13.16
C SER A 89 20.24 3.36 14.09
N GLU A 90 20.33 3.64 15.39
CA GLU A 90 20.80 2.68 16.38
C GLU A 90 19.84 1.49 16.57
N ASP A 91 18.52 1.73 16.51
CA ASP A 91 17.55 0.64 16.56
C ASP A 91 17.57 -0.19 15.26
N SER A 92 17.78 0.45 14.11
CA SER A 92 18.01 -0.25 12.83
C SER A 92 19.27 -1.12 12.88
N LYS A 93 20.35 -0.66 13.53
CA LYS A 93 21.56 -1.48 13.71
C LYS A 93 21.30 -2.72 14.57
N LYS A 94 20.42 -2.63 15.58
CA LYS A 94 20.07 -3.76 16.45
C LYS A 94 19.30 -4.87 15.72
N SER A 95 18.62 -4.57 14.61
CA SER A 95 17.93 -5.56 13.77
C SER A 95 18.82 -6.15 12.66
N SER A 96 20.12 -5.82 12.67
CA SER A 96 21.09 -6.31 11.68
C SER A 96 21.12 -7.82 11.61
N ARG A 97 21.10 -8.33 10.37
CA ARG A 97 21.26 -9.75 10.05
C ARG A 97 21.99 -9.91 8.73
N ILE A 98 23.08 -10.65 8.77
CA ILE A 98 23.85 -11.00 7.57
C ILE A 98 23.26 -12.27 6.97
N MET A 99 22.93 -12.23 5.70
CA MET A 99 22.46 -13.40 4.95
C MET A 99 23.52 -13.83 3.95
N GLU A 100 23.88 -15.11 4.02
CA GLU A 100 24.80 -15.72 3.06
C GLU A 100 24.06 -16.23 1.83
N ARG A 101 24.73 -16.18 0.68
CA ARG A 101 24.32 -16.87 -0.55
C ARG A 101 25.54 -17.56 -1.14
N ALA A 102 25.37 -18.82 -1.55
CA ALA A 102 26.47 -19.68 -1.98
C ALA A 102 27.65 -19.73 -0.96
N GLY A 103 27.32 -19.76 0.34
CA GLY A 103 28.29 -19.88 1.44
C GLY A 103 29.15 -18.64 1.70
N LYS A 104 28.74 -17.46 1.22
CA LYS A 104 29.43 -16.18 1.46
C LYS A 104 28.44 -15.10 1.91
N PRO A 105 28.81 -14.21 2.84
CA PRO A 105 28.03 -13.02 3.16
C PRO A 105 27.66 -12.24 1.90
N TYR A 106 26.37 -12.03 1.70
CA TYR A 106 25.87 -11.40 0.47
C TYR A 106 25.15 -10.09 0.77
N TYR A 107 24.31 -10.07 1.81
CA TYR A 107 23.62 -8.88 2.27
C TYR A 107 23.71 -8.73 3.78
N GLU A 108 23.79 -7.49 4.25
CA GLU A 108 23.38 -7.11 5.60
C GLU A 108 22.01 -6.42 5.52
N TYR A 109 20.99 -7.01 6.12
CA TYR A 109 19.67 -6.41 6.24
C TYR A 109 19.52 -5.68 7.57
N ARG A 110 18.87 -4.52 7.56
CA ARG A 110 18.41 -3.81 8.75
C ARG A 110 16.98 -3.32 8.53
N ASP A 111 16.16 -3.53 9.54
CA ASP A 111 14.80 -3.00 9.56
C ASP A 111 14.86 -1.47 9.67
N THR A 112 13.89 -0.79 9.08
CA THR A 112 13.64 0.64 9.28
C THR A 112 12.20 0.86 9.72
N ALA A 113 11.75 2.12 9.87
CA ALA A 113 10.46 2.45 10.46
C ALA A 113 9.29 1.70 9.79
N MET A 114 8.63 0.85 10.59
CA MET A 114 7.43 0.11 10.25
C MET A 114 6.32 0.37 11.26
N SER A 115 5.09 0.30 10.79
CA SER A 115 3.89 0.46 11.62
C SER A 115 2.87 -0.62 11.27
N SER A 116 2.21 -1.17 12.29
CA SER A 116 1.12 -2.15 12.15
C SER A 116 -0.06 -1.60 11.33
N VAL A 117 -0.24 -0.27 11.29
CA VAL A 117 -1.30 0.40 10.52
C VAL A 117 -0.89 0.74 9.09
N ALA A 118 0.28 0.30 8.62
CA ALA A 118 0.80 0.61 7.29
C ALA A 118 1.36 -0.63 6.55
N PRO A 119 1.25 -0.68 5.21
CA PRO A 119 1.71 -1.85 4.45
C PRO A 119 3.19 -1.78 4.03
N PHE A 120 3.99 -0.96 4.70
CA PHE A 120 5.42 -0.80 4.44
C PHE A 120 6.24 -1.97 5.01
N ARG A 121 7.20 -2.47 4.23
CA ARG A 121 8.29 -3.39 4.63
C ARG A 121 9.65 -2.87 4.11
N PRO A 122 10.10 -1.71 4.60
CA PRO A 122 11.29 -1.02 4.13
C PRO A 122 12.55 -1.59 4.78
N GLU A 123 13.46 -2.07 3.95
CA GLU A 123 14.72 -2.66 4.37
C GLU A 123 15.88 -1.75 3.93
N TRP A 124 16.80 -1.50 4.86
CA TRP A 124 18.14 -1.06 4.53
C TRP A 124 18.96 -2.30 4.23
N ILE A 125 19.62 -2.35 3.07
CA ILE A 125 20.34 -3.55 2.61
C ILE A 125 21.70 -3.15 2.06
N MET A 126 22.77 -3.60 2.72
CA MET A 126 24.13 -3.37 2.24
C MET A 126 24.59 -4.52 1.33
N GLU A 127 25.14 -4.19 0.17
CA GLU A 127 25.69 -5.13 -0.80
C GLU A 127 27.11 -5.59 -0.40
N LEU A 128 27.22 -6.76 0.24
CA LEU A 128 28.50 -7.31 0.70
C LEU A 128 29.27 -8.04 -0.42
N CYS A 129 28.59 -8.43 -1.48
CA CYS A 129 29.19 -9.09 -2.64
C CYS A 129 29.73 -8.06 -3.65
N TYR A 130 31.02 -8.13 -3.96
CA TYR A 130 31.65 -7.36 -5.04
C TYR A 130 31.63 -8.19 -6.34
N ALA A 131 31.01 -7.65 -7.39
CA ALA A 131 31.07 -8.21 -8.74
C ALA A 131 32.29 -7.65 -9.49
N ASP A 132 32.99 -8.50 -10.22
CA ASP A 132 34.20 -8.19 -10.99
C ASP A 132 33.91 -7.57 -12.37
N ASP A 133 32.66 -7.60 -12.82
CA ASP A 133 32.20 -6.91 -14.02
C ASP A 133 30.72 -6.49 -13.91
N ASN A 134 30.20 -5.91 -15.00
CA ASN A 134 28.79 -5.55 -15.15
C ASN A 134 28.08 -6.51 -16.13
N ASP A 135 28.44 -7.80 -16.17
CA ASP A 135 27.73 -8.79 -16.98
C ASP A 135 26.45 -9.23 -16.24
N PRO A 136 25.25 -9.14 -16.85
CA PRO A 136 24.02 -9.65 -16.23
C PRO A 136 24.06 -11.15 -15.90
N SER A 137 24.97 -11.92 -16.51
CA SER A 137 25.20 -13.34 -16.27
C SER A 137 26.32 -13.63 -15.26
N ASN A 138 26.94 -12.62 -14.66
CA ASN A 138 28.03 -12.78 -13.69
C ASN A 138 27.66 -13.82 -12.61
N PRO A 139 28.47 -14.87 -12.41
CA PRO A 139 28.15 -15.98 -11.50
C PRO A 139 28.19 -15.57 -10.02
N LEU A 140 28.80 -14.43 -9.68
CA LEU A 140 28.79 -13.89 -8.32
C LEU A 140 27.42 -13.31 -7.96
N ALA A 141 26.64 -12.82 -8.93
CA ALA A 141 25.30 -12.30 -8.69
C ALA A 141 24.33 -13.43 -8.30
N GLN A 142 24.00 -13.54 -7.01
CA GLN A 142 23.10 -14.57 -6.48
C GLN A 142 21.66 -14.09 -6.50
N TRP A 143 20.83 -14.69 -7.35
CA TRP A 143 19.45 -14.25 -7.62
C TRP A 143 18.46 -14.67 -6.52
N ASN A 144 17.44 -13.84 -6.26
CA ASN A 144 16.24 -14.30 -5.55
C ASN A 144 15.22 -14.91 -6.53
N ASN A 145 14.10 -15.41 -6.01
CA ASN A 145 13.00 -15.97 -6.80
C ASN A 145 11.93 -14.94 -7.17
N GLY A 146 12.23 -13.65 -6.98
CA GLY A 146 11.20 -12.62 -6.82
C GLY A 146 10.47 -12.79 -5.48
N HIS A 147 9.62 -11.82 -5.15
CA HIS A 147 8.83 -11.84 -3.92
C HIS A 147 7.52 -11.07 -4.11
N PHE A 148 6.57 -11.27 -3.19
CA PHE A 148 5.21 -10.77 -3.34
C PHE A 148 5.06 -9.25 -3.19
N MET A 149 5.98 -8.60 -2.46
CA MET A 149 5.86 -7.17 -2.22
C MET A 149 6.24 -6.39 -3.48
N HIS A 150 5.53 -5.28 -3.73
CA HIS A 150 6.04 -4.28 -4.65
C HIS A 150 7.34 -3.72 -4.09
N GLN A 151 8.28 -3.33 -4.94
CA GLN A 151 9.54 -2.77 -4.46
C GLN A 151 9.88 -1.50 -5.23
N PHE A 152 9.94 -0.40 -4.48
CA PHE A 152 10.69 0.78 -4.86
C PHE A 152 12.09 0.66 -4.25
N THR A 153 13.13 1.15 -4.92
CA THR A 153 14.48 1.13 -4.38
C THR A 153 15.22 2.41 -4.72
N TYR A 154 15.93 2.95 -3.73
CA TYR A 154 16.84 4.08 -3.87
C TYR A 154 18.27 3.60 -3.66
N PHE A 155 19.19 4.03 -4.51
CA PHE A 155 20.58 3.56 -4.53
C PHE A 155 21.52 4.58 -3.90
N ILE A 156 22.48 4.08 -3.11
CA ILE A 156 23.56 4.84 -2.47
C ILE A 156 24.89 4.12 -2.75
N GLY A 157 25.81 4.80 -3.40
CA GLY A 157 27.08 4.21 -3.84
C GLY A 157 26.99 3.49 -5.17
N GLU A 158 27.95 2.61 -5.42
CA GLU A 158 28.24 1.99 -6.72
C GLU A 158 27.62 0.59 -6.82
N VAL A 159 26.32 0.54 -7.10
CA VAL A 159 25.50 -0.69 -7.05
C VAL A 159 25.17 -1.17 -8.46
N ASN A 160 25.29 -2.46 -8.71
CA ASN A 160 24.66 -3.11 -9.86
C ASN A 160 23.30 -3.67 -9.45
N PHE A 161 22.27 -3.34 -10.22
CA PHE A 161 20.91 -3.88 -10.07
C PHE A 161 20.61 -4.87 -11.18
N TYR A 162 20.54 -6.16 -10.83
CA TYR A 162 20.22 -7.24 -11.75
C TYR A 162 18.74 -7.59 -11.68
N TYR A 163 18.10 -7.80 -12.82
CA TYR A 163 16.69 -8.22 -12.89
C TYR A 163 16.41 -9.11 -14.10
N ARG A 164 15.37 -9.93 -14.02
CA ARG A 164 14.90 -10.74 -15.15
C ARG A 164 13.77 -10.02 -15.90
N THR A 165 13.81 -10.06 -17.22
CA THR A 165 12.69 -9.63 -18.05
C THR A 165 11.57 -10.67 -18.03
N PRO A 166 10.35 -10.35 -18.53
CA PRO A 166 9.28 -11.34 -18.69
C PRO A 166 9.66 -12.55 -19.55
N SER A 167 10.62 -12.43 -20.48
CA SER A 167 11.12 -13.56 -21.28
C SER A 167 12.16 -14.43 -20.56
N GLY A 168 12.55 -14.05 -19.33
CA GLY A 168 13.55 -14.75 -18.53
C GLY A 168 14.99 -14.30 -18.76
N GLU A 169 15.22 -13.36 -19.69
CA GLU A 169 16.53 -12.75 -19.97
C GLU A 169 17.04 -12.00 -18.72
N LYS A 170 18.31 -12.18 -18.39
CA LYS A 170 18.97 -11.42 -17.31
C LYS A 170 19.43 -10.06 -17.84
N LYS A 171 19.15 -9.00 -17.09
CA LYS A 171 19.64 -7.65 -17.34
C LYS A 171 20.31 -7.09 -16.08
N VAL A 172 21.14 -6.08 -16.28
CA VAL A 172 21.80 -5.32 -15.22
C VAL A 172 21.70 -3.83 -15.53
N ALA A 173 21.38 -3.04 -14.52
CA ALA A 173 21.44 -1.59 -14.52
C ALA A 173 22.58 -1.13 -13.61
N ILE A 174 23.46 -0.29 -14.12
CA ILE A 174 24.59 0.28 -13.37
C ILE A 174 24.07 1.52 -12.64
N MET A 175 23.92 1.42 -11.33
CA MET A 175 23.28 2.44 -10.50
C MET A 175 24.32 3.20 -9.68
N ASN A 176 24.01 4.47 -9.42
CA ASN A 176 24.79 5.35 -8.54
C ASN A 176 23.91 6.05 -7.51
N THR A 177 24.54 6.76 -6.56
CA THR A 177 23.82 7.52 -5.54
C THR A 177 22.76 8.45 -6.15
N GLY A 178 21.53 8.32 -5.69
CA GLY A 178 20.41 9.15 -6.15
C GLY A 178 19.59 8.54 -7.28
N ASP A 179 20.06 7.45 -7.88
CA ASP A 179 19.26 6.66 -8.82
C ASP A 179 18.16 5.90 -8.06
N SER A 180 17.15 5.46 -8.80
CA SER A 180 16.03 4.72 -8.22
C SER A 180 15.41 3.74 -9.21
N MET A 181 14.67 2.78 -8.69
CA MET A 181 13.88 1.87 -9.51
C MET A 181 12.53 1.51 -8.88
N TYR A 182 11.66 0.98 -9.72
CA TYR A 182 10.51 0.17 -9.32
C TYR A 182 10.59 -1.20 -10.00
N ILE A 183 10.23 -2.26 -9.28
CA ILE A 183 10.12 -3.61 -9.81
C ILE A 183 8.80 -4.26 -9.37
N THR A 184 8.12 -4.89 -10.33
CA THR A 184 6.84 -5.57 -10.13
C THR A 184 7.02 -6.82 -9.25
N PRO A 185 6.02 -7.20 -8.42
CA PRO A 185 6.03 -8.44 -7.66
C PRO A 185 6.44 -9.66 -8.50
N PHE A 186 7.16 -10.57 -7.87
CA PHE A 186 7.68 -11.83 -8.40
C PHE A 186 8.72 -11.73 -9.53
N VAL A 187 9.11 -10.52 -9.95
CA VAL A 187 10.27 -10.39 -10.86
C VAL A 187 11.55 -10.66 -10.08
N ALA A 188 12.29 -11.70 -10.47
CA ALA A 188 13.55 -12.08 -9.86
C ALA A 188 14.62 -11.01 -10.06
N HIS A 189 15.36 -10.71 -8.99
CA HIS A 189 16.40 -9.67 -8.97
C HIS A 189 17.48 -9.93 -7.92
N THR A 190 18.60 -9.21 -8.05
CA THR A 190 19.65 -9.13 -7.03
C THR A 190 20.49 -7.86 -7.20
N PHE A 191 21.39 -7.61 -6.26
CA PHE A 191 22.26 -6.45 -6.18
C PHE A 191 23.68 -6.89 -5.83
N THR A 192 24.68 -6.15 -6.31
CA THR A 192 26.08 -6.30 -5.92
C THR A 192 26.74 -4.93 -5.86
N THR A 193 27.83 -4.82 -5.12
CA THR A 193 28.76 -3.71 -5.21
C THR A 193 29.67 -3.91 -6.41
N ARG A 194 30.07 -2.85 -7.12
CA ARG A 194 31.07 -2.96 -8.20
C ARG A 194 32.48 -3.09 -7.64
N SER A 195 33.35 -3.87 -8.30
CA SER A 195 34.72 -4.17 -7.84
C SER A 195 35.58 -2.94 -7.54
N GLU A 196 35.38 -1.84 -8.29
CA GLU A 196 36.11 -0.59 -8.19
C GLU A 196 35.60 0.34 -7.07
N ALA A 197 34.48 0.00 -6.43
CA ALA A 197 33.87 0.83 -5.41
C ALA A 197 34.74 0.90 -4.15
N LYS A 198 34.90 2.10 -3.60
CA LYS A 198 35.69 2.34 -2.37
C LYS A 198 35.06 1.78 -1.10
N GLN A 199 33.76 1.52 -1.14
CA GLN A 199 32.97 1.02 -0.02
C GLN A 199 31.79 0.21 -0.56
N ASN A 200 31.17 -0.59 0.30
CA ASN A 200 29.98 -1.33 -0.07
C ASN A 200 28.89 -0.40 -0.59
N GLY A 201 28.23 -0.83 -1.66
CA GLY A 201 26.96 -0.29 -2.08
C GLY A 201 25.89 -0.48 -1.01
N LEU A 202 24.90 0.40 -1.06
CA LEU A 202 23.75 0.38 -0.18
C LEU A 202 22.49 0.66 -0.98
N ILE A 203 21.44 -0.09 -0.70
CA ILE A 203 20.09 0.24 -1.14
C ILE A 203 19.13 0.47 0.02
N LEU A 204 18.17 1.36 -0.20
CA LEU A 204 16.95 1.45 0.59
C LEU A 204 15.84 0.75 -0.19
N ALA A 205 15.64 -0.53 0.08
CA ALA A 205 14.63 -1.38 -0.55
C ALA A 205 13.28 -1.18 0.14
N LEU A 206 12.54 -0.16 -0.29
CA LEU A 206 11.26 0.21 0.28
C LEU A 206 10.15 -0.65 -0.31
N THR A 207 10.02 -1.88 0.21
CA THR A 207 8.97 -2.81 -0.25
C THR A 207 7.63 -2.50 0.42
N TYR A 208 6.53 -2.81 -0.25
CA TYR A 208 5.18 -2.58 0.30
C TYR A 208 4.10 -3.44 -0.35
N GLY A 209 3.05 -3.69 0.42
CA GLY A 209 1.79 -4.23 -0.07
C GLY A 209 0.92 -3.14 -0.72
N SER A 210 0.20 -3.53 -1.77
CA SER A 210 -0.86 -2.71 -2.39
C SER A 210 -2.22 -3.38 -2.16
N LYS A 211 -3.01 -3.58 -3.22
CA LYS A 211 -4.38 -4.11 -3.13
C LYS A 211 -4.47 -5.62 -2.93
N LEU A 212 -3.40 -6.39 -3.08
CA LEU A 212 -3.47 -7.85 -3.01
C LEU A 212 -3.12 -8.45 -1.64
N THR A 213 -2.87 -7.65 -0.61
CA THR A 213 -2.50 -8.15 0.72
C THR A 213 -3.70 -8.26 1.67
N GLY A 214 -3.63 -9.14 2.67
CA GLY A 214 -4.67 -9.24 3.71
C GLY A 214 -5.95 -9.87 3.16
N ASP A 215 -7.09 -9.24 3.35
CA ASP A 215 -8.42 -9.83 3.10
C ASP A 215 -8.64 -10.22 1.64
N ILE A 216 -8.18 -9.38 0.72
CA ILE A 216 -8.26 -9.66 -0.73
C ILE A 216 -7.43 -10.90 -1.08
N GLN A 217 -6.29 -11.13 -0.40
CA GLN A 217 -5.52 -12.36 -0.58
C GLN A 217 -6.26 -13.58 -0.04
N GLN A 218 -6.92 -13.45 1.12
CA GLN A 218 -7.64 -14.54 1.76
C GLN A 218 -8.89 -14.92 0.95
N GLU A 219 -9.60 -13.94 0.39
CA GLU A 219 -10.73 -14.15 -0.49
C GLU A 219 -10.32 -14.93 -1.75
N LEU A 220 -9.25 -14.50 -2.42
CA LEU A 220 -8.70 -15.26 -3.56
C LEU A 220 -8.19 -16.64 -3.15
N SER A 221 -7.59 -16.78 -1.97
CA SER A 221 -7.07 -18.06 -1.46
C SER A 221 -8.17 -19.05 -1.07
N ALA A 222 -9.40 -18.59 -0.85
CA ALA A 222 -10.54 -19.47 -0.58
C ALA A 222 -11.13 -20.08 -1.86
N LEU A 223 -10.77 -19.55 -3.04
CA LEU A 223 -11.08 -20.14 -4.33
C LEU A 223 -10.09 -21.26 -4.67
N SER A 224 -10.48 -22.16 -5.60
CA SER A 224 -9.48 -23.02 -6.23
C SER A 224 -8.51 -22.17 -7.06
N THR A 225 -7.29 -22.68 -7.27
CA THR A 225 -6.27 -21.94 -8.04
C THR A 225 -6.77 -21.58 -9.45
N ASP A 226 -7.50 -22.48 -10.11
CA ASP A 226 -8.04 -22.25 -11.44
C ASP A 226 -9.09 -21.12 -11.42
N LEU A 227 -10.03 -21.13 -10.46
CA LEU A 227 -11.05 -20.08 -10.34
C LEU A 227 -10.43 -18.71 -9.99
N GLY A 228 -9.45 -18.68 -9.08
CA GLY A 228 -8.75 -17.46 -8.72
C GLY A 228 -7.93 -16.89 -9.88
N ALA A 229 -7.39 -17.74 -10.75
CA ALA A 229 -6.59 -17.33 -11.90
C ALA A 229 -7.42 -16.60 -12.98
N GLU A 230 -8.71 -16.88 -13.11
CA GLU A 230 -9.60 -16.20 -14.07
C GLU A 230 -9.73 -14.68 -13.80
N PHE A 231 -9.48 -14.22 -12.58
CA PHE A 231 -9.43 -12.78 -12.27
C PHE A 231 -8.20 -12.06 -12.87
N ALA A 232 -7.19 -12.80 -13.34
CA ALA A 232 -5.99 -12.23 -13.96
C ALA A 232 -6.24 -11.88 -15.45
N LEU A 233 -6.87 -10.73 -15.69
CA LEU A 233 -7.17 -10.22 -17.03
C LEU A 233 -5.92 -9.98 -17.89
N ASP A 234 -6.04 -10.12 -19.22
CA ASP A 234 -4.92 -9.91 -20.15
C ASP A 234 -4.65 -8.42 -20.39
N PHE A 235 -3.74 -7.87 -19.59
CA PHE A 235 -3.27 -6.48 -19.69
C PHE A 235 -1.93 -6.36 -20.44
N SER A 236 -1.63 -7.31 -21.34
CA SER A 236 -0.38 -7.27 -22.12
C SER A 236 -0.33 -6.15 -23.17
N SER A 237 -1.49 -5.62 -23.59
CA SER A 237 -1.62 -4.41 -24.39
C SER A 237 -2.84 -3.62 -23.97
N ARG A 238 -2.89 -2.32 -24.31
CA ARG A 238 -4.06 -1.48 -24.00
C ARG A 238 -5.34 -1.99 -24.66
N GLN A 239 -5.24 -2.49 -25.90
CA GLN A 239 -6.38 -3.05 -26.64
C GLN A 239 -6.91 -4.32 -25.98
N LYS A 240 -6.02 -5.23 -25.58
CA LYS A 240 -6.39 -6.46 -24.86
C LYS A 240 -6.97 -6.18 -23.47
N ALA A 241 -6.48 -5.15 -22.79
CA ALA A 241 -7.02 -4.74 -21.50
C ALA A 241 -8.46 -4.22 -21.62
N ILE A 242 -8.76 -3.39 -22.64
CA ILE A 242 -10.14 -2.95 -22.93
C ILE A 242 -11.03 -4.15 -23.25
N SER A 243 -10.58 -5.04 -24.14
CA SER A 243 -11.31 -6.25 -24.52
C SER A 243 -11.60 -7.15 -23.31
N SER A 244 -10.62 -7.36 -22.43
CA SER A 244 -10.77 -8.18 -21.23
C SER A 244 -11.75 -7.57 -20.23
N LEU A 245 -11.69 -6.25 -20.00
CA LEU A 245 -12.64 -5.53 -19.13
C LEU A 245 -14.05 -5.56 -19.71
N LEU A 246 -14.20 -5.34 -21.03
CA LEU A 246 -15.48 -5.42 -21.72
C LEU A 246 -16.10 -6.80 -21.53
N ARG A 247 -15.36 -7.86 -21.86
CA ARG A 247 -15.84 -9.23 -21.72
C ARG A 247 -16.25 -9.54 -20.29
N TYR A 248 -15.41 -9.18 -19.31
CA TYR A 248 -15.72 -9.37 -17.88
C TYR A 248 -17.06 -8.75 -17.49
N HIS A 249 -17.33 -7.50 -17.91
CA HIS A 249 -18.57 -6.81 -17.60
C HIS A 249 -19.78 -7.33 -18.39
N VAL A 250 -19.60 -7.75 -19.65
CA VAL A 250 -20.68 -8.36 -20.45
C VAL A 250 -21.10 -9.69 -19.86
N GLU A 251 -20.13 -10.53 -19.50
CA GLU A 251 -20.37 -11.82 -18.83
C GLU A 251 -21.07 -11.62 -17.49
N ALA A 252 -20.60 -10.67 -16.66
CA ALA A 252 -21.23 -10.34 -15.39
C ALA A 252 -22.67 -9.81 -15.53
N ALA A 253 -23.00 -9.17 -16.65
CA ALA A 253 -24.33 -8.68 -16.96
C ALA A 253 -25.24 -9.73 -17.62
N ASN A 254 -24.71 -10.91 -17.98
CA ASN A 254 -25.41 -11.98 -18.69
C ASN A 254 -26.09 -11.51 -20.00
N LEU A 255 -25.48 -10.56 -20.72
CA LEU A 255 -26.03 -10.08 -21.99
C LEU A 255 -25.46 -10.87 -23.17
N SER A 256 -26.33 -11.29 -24.10
CA SER A 256 -25.85 -11.75 -25.41
C SER A 256 -25.39 -10.56 -26.26
N LEU A 257 -24.55 -10.82 -27.26
CA LEU A 257 -24.14 -9.80 -28.22
C LEU A 257 -25.32 -9.21 -28.99
N GLU A 258 -26.38 -9.98 -29.26
CA GLU A 258 -27.63 -9.47 -29.83
C GLU A 258 -28.30 -8.44 -28.92
N GLU A 259 -28.40 -8.73 -27.63
CA GLU A 259 -29.04 -7.84 -26.67
C GLU A 259 -28.19 -6.58 -26.45
N LEU A 260 -26.87 -6.73 -26.34
CA LEU A 260 -25.94 -5.60 -26.24
C LEU A 260 -26.00 -4.72 -27.50
N SER A 261 -26.07 -5.32 -28.68
CA SER A 261 -26.26 -4.60 -29.96
C SER A 261 -27.55 -3.79 -29.97
N ARG A 262 -28.66 -4.39 -29.52
CA ARG A 262 -29.96 -3.70 -29.43
C ARG A 262 -29.94 -2.51 -28.48
N ARG A 263 -29.26 -2.62 -27.32
CA ARG A 263 -29.16 -1.53 -26.32
C ARG A 263 -28.27 -0.39 -26.77
N THR A 264 -27.15 -0.72 -27.41
CA THR A 264 -26.12 0.27 -27.78
C THR A 264 -26.36 0.88 -29.15
N GLY A 265 -27.09 0.19 -30.04
CA GLY A 265 -27.17 0.51 -31.46
C GLY A 265 -25.88 0.22 -32.24
N ILE A 266 -24.89 -0.44 -31.62
CA ILE A 266 -23.64 -0.87 -32.26
C ILE A 266 -23.90 -2.21 -32.95
N GLN A 267 -23.32 -2.43 -34.15
CA GLN A 267 -23.51 -3.68 -34.87
C GLN A 267 -22.92 -4.85 -34.08
N LYS A 268 -23.62 -6.00 -34.09
CA LYS A 268 -23.16 -7.22 -33.40
C LYS A 268 -21.73 -7.61 -33.80
N ALA A 269 -21.38 -7.45 -35.08
CA ALA A 269 -20.04 -7.76 -35.59
C ALA A 269 -18.96 -6.86 -34.97
N ASP A 270 -19.23 -5.56 -34.79
CA ASP A 270 -18.29 -4.64 -34.13
C ASP A 270 -18.08 -5.03 -32.65
N LEU A 271 -19.17 -5.39 -31.94
CA LEU A 271 -19.09 -5.83 -30.54
C LEU A 271 -18.27 -7.12 -30.40
N ASP A 272 -18.45 -8.09 -31.29
CA ASP A 272 -17.65 -9.32 -31.35
C ASP A 272 -16.15 -9.02 -31.59
N GLU A 273 -15.83 -8.07 -32.47
CA GLU A 273 -14.45 -7.60 -32.67
C GLU A 273 -13.87 -6.88 -31.45
N PHE A 274 -14.69 -6.13 -30.71
CA PHE A 274 -14.28 -5.47 -29.47
C PHE A 274 -13.96 -6.49 -28.37
N GLU A 275 -14.81 -7.50 -28.16
CA GLU A 275 -14.57 -8.56 -27.16
C GLU A 275 -13.36 -9.41 -27.49
N LYS A 276 -13.07 -9.64 -28.78
CA LYS A 276 -11.86 -10.34 -29.24
C LYS A 276 -10.60 -9.47 -29.21
N GLY A 277 -10.74 -8.18 -28.94
CA GLY A 277 -9.62 -7.22 -29.00
C GLY A 277 -9.07 -7.04 -30.42
N ALA A 278 -9.85 -7.34 -31.45
CA ALA A 278 -9.48 -7.12 -32.85
C ALA A 278 -9.66 -5.65 -33.27
N LYS A 279 -10.65 -4.97 -32.67
CA LYS A 279 -10.95 -3.55 -32.87
C LYS A 279 -11.05 -2.84 -31.52
N THR A 280 -10.69 -1.57 -31.47
CA THR A 280 -10.82 -0.75 -30.25
C THR A 280 -12.07 0.12 -30.37
N PRO A 281 -12.99 0.12 -29.40
CA PRO A 281 -14.13 1.02 -29.41
C PRO A 281 -13.69 2.50 -29.29
N THR A 282 -14.41 3.39 -29.96
CA THR A 282 -14.29 4.84 -29.78
C THR A 282 -14.86 5.28 -28.42
N ASN A 283 -14.51 6.48 -27.95
CA ASN A 283 -15.05 7.00 -26.67
C ASN A 283 -16.58 7.02 -26.65
N MET A 284 -17.24 7.40 -27.75
CA MET A 284 -18.70 7.38 -27.86
C MET A 284 -19.28 5.96 -27.80
N GLU A 285 -18.57 4.96 -28.34
CA GLU A 285 -18.99 3.56 -28.23
C GLU A 285 -18.79 3.03 -26.80
N ILE A 286 -17.68 3.37 -26.14
CA ILE A 286 -17.46 3.04 -24.72
C ILE A 286 -18.57 3.65 -23.84
N GLU A 287 -18.94 4.91 -24.07
CA GLU A 287 -20.05 5.57 -23.36
C GLU A 287 -21.38 4.80 -23.51
N LYS A 288 -21.72 4.40 -24.74
CA LYS A 288 -22.93 3.62 -25.02
C LYS A 288 -22.89 2.25 -24.37
N ILE A 289 -21.75 1.57 -24.44
CA ILE A 289 -21.55 0.23 -23.86
C ILE A 289 -21.64 0.31 -22.33
N ALA A 290 -20.95 1.26 -21.70
CA ALA A 290 -20.99 1.46 -20.26
C ALA A 290 -22.43 1.69 -19.77
N HIS A 291 -23.17 2.55 -20.47
CA HIS A 291 -24.58 2.78 -20.17
C HIS A 291 -25.44 1.52 -20.32
N ALA A 292 -25.24 0.73 -21.39
CA ALA A 292 -25.99 -0.51 -21.63
C ALA A 292 -25.71 -1.62 -20.60
N LEU A 293 -24.50 -1.61 -20.01
CA LEU A 293 -24.03 -2.53 -18.97
C LEU A 293 -24.26 -2.01 -17.55
N ASN A 294 -24.81 -0.81 -17.38
CA ASN A 294 -24.98 -0.14 -16.09
C ASN A 294 -23.68 0.01 -15.28
N VAL A 295 -22.57 0.32 -15.97
CA VAL A 295 -21.26 0.61 -15.35
C VAL A 295 -20.79 2.00 -15.72
N ASN A 296 -19.75 2.51 -15.06
CA ASN A 296 -19.14 3.78 -15.46
C ASN A 296 -18.15 3.54 -16.60
N ILE A 297 -17.90 4.57 -17.40
CA ILE A 297 -16.86 4.55 -18.44
C ILE A 297 -15.50 4.14 -17.85
N ARG A 298 -15.19 4.62 -16.62
CA ARG A 298 -13.96 4.29 -15.89
C ARG A 298 -13.76 2.78 -15.72
N ASP A 299 -14.84 2.04 -15.54
CA ASP A 299 -14.79 0.60 -15.24
C ASP A 299 -14.47 -0.23 -16.52
N LEU A 300 -14.65 0.38 -17.71
CA LEU A 300 -14.25 -0.19 -19.01
C LEU A 300 -12.88 0.29 -19.51
N LEU A 301 -12.26 1.24 -18.81
CA LEU A 301 -10.99 1.84 -19.23
C LEU A 301 -9.81 1.29 -18.42
N PRO A 302 -8.78 0.73 -19.08
CA PRO A 302 -7.52 0.40 -18.41
C PRO A 302 -6.68 1.67 -18.20
N SER A 303 -5.51 1.53 -17.57
CA SER A 303 -4.50 2.58 -17.54
C SER A 303 -4.13 3.07 -18.94
N ASP A 304 -3.81 4.36 -19.05
CA ASP A 304 -3.47 4.99 -20.34
C ASP A 304 -2.23 4.38 -21.01
N LYS A 305 -1.31 3.85 -20.21
CA LYS A 305 -0.05 3.24 -20.66
C LYS A 305 0.12 1.86 -20.05
N ILE A 306 0.64 0.92 -20.85
CA ILE A 306 1.20 -0.34 -20.34
C ILE A 306 2.65 -0.08 -19.94
N GLU A 307 2.93 -0.19 -18.65
CA GLU A 307 4.25 0.07 -18.08
C GLU A 307 5.14 -1.17 -18.14
N ASP A 308 6.45 -0.94 -18.27
CA ASP A 308 7.43 -2.00 -18.10
C ASP A 308 7.39 -2.58 -16.68
N LYS A 309 7.68 -3.87 -16.55
CA LYS A 309 7.69 -4.56 -15.26
C LYS A 309 8.80 -4.09 -14.33
N VAL A 310 9.86 -3.48 -14.90
CA VAL A 310 10.98 -2.87 -14.20
C VAL A 310 11.17 -1.47 -14.78
N ILE A 311 11.20 -0.46 -13.90
CA ILE A 311 11.42 0.93 -14.27
C ILE A 311 12.69 1.38 -13.57
N VAL A 312 13.68 1.77 -14.35
CA VAL A 312 14.93 2.38 -13.87
C VAL A 312 14.83 3.87 -14.13
N LYS A 313 15.24 4.69 -13.16
CA LYS A 313 15.32 6.14 -13.32
C LYS A 313 16.61 6.65 -12.69
N HIS A 314 17.48 7.21 -13.52
CA HIS A 314 18.71 7.83 -13.04
C HIS A 314 18.42 9.21 -12.43
N ASN A 315 19.26 9.65 -11.49
CA ASN A 315 19.07 10.91 -10.77
C ASN A 315 18.95 12.11 -11.72
N SER A 316 19.70 12.10 -12.82
CA SER A 316 19.71 13.15 -13.84
C SER A 316 18.39 13.30 -14.59
N GLU A 317 17.55 12.26 -14.61
CA GLU A 317 16.24 12.23 -15.27
C GLU A 317 15.12 12.73 -14.35
N GLY A 318 15.40 12.89 -13.06
CA GLY A 318 14.44 13.35 -12.05
C GLY A 318 14.03 14.80 -12.26
N ARG A 319 12.73 15.04 -12.48
CA ARG A 319 12.16 16.40 -12.49
C ARG A 319 12.30 17.02 -11.11
N LYS A 320 12.64 18.31 -11.08
CA LYS A 320 12.90 19.05 -9.84
C LYS A 320 12.00 20.27 -9.74
N TRP A 321 11.49 20.55 -8.54
CA TRP A 321 10.73 21.77 -8.27
C TRP A 321 10.92 22.22 -6.82
N ALA A 322 10.79 23.53 -6.60
CA ALA A 322 10.73 24.09 -5.26
C ALA A 322 9.32 23.98 -4.68
N TYR A 323 9.20 23.79 -3.37
CA TYR A 323 7.91 23.73 -2.68
C TYR A 323 8.02 24.25 -1.24
N PRO A 324 6.98 24.86 -0.67
CA PRO A 324 5.90 25.53 -1.41
C PRO A 324 6.46 26.70 -2.22
N GLU A 325 5.68 27.26 -3.14
CA GLU A 325 6.14 28.35 -4.02
C GLU A 325 6.59 29.60 -3.24
N SER A 326 5.94 29.89 -2.11
CA SER A 326 6.17 31.06 -1.27
C SER A 326 7.51 31.03 -0.53
N THR A 327 7.77 29.94 0.22
CA THR A 327 8.96 29.84 1.08
C THR A 327 10.09 29.05 0.42
N LYS A 328 9.77 28.22 -0.58
CA LYS A 328 10.70 27.27 -1.22
C LYS A 328 11.48 26.44 -0.20
N ALA A 329 10.82 26.09 0.92
CA ALA A 329 11.42 25.35 2.02
C ALA A 329 12.00 23.98 1.61
N TYR A 330 11.59 23.47 0.45
CA TYR A 330 12.03 22.19 -0.09
C TYR A 330 12.39 22.31 -1.56
N GLN A 331 13.34 21.50 -2.01
CA GLN A 331 13.45 21.10 -3.40
C GLN A 331 13.15 19.60 -3.52
N PHE A 332 12.08 19.27 -4.23
CA PHE A 332 11.71 17.90 -4.53
C PHE A 332 12.40 17.44 -5.81
N VAL A 333 12.83 16.18 -5.83
CA VAL A 333 13.28 15.45 -7.02
C VAL A 333 12.37 14.23 -7.16
N GLU A 334 11.67 14.12 -8.28
CA GLU A 334 10.81 12.98 -8.57
C GLU A 334 11.67 11.75 -8.90
N LEU A 335 11.46 10.66 -8.15
CA LEU A 335 12.16 9.38 -8.34
C LEU A 335 11.38 8.44 -9.27
N ALA A 336 11.81 7.19 -9.39
CA ALA A 336 11.13 6.16 -10.18
C ALA A 336 9.67 5.98 -9.74
N SER A 337 8.76 5.85 -10.71
CA SER A 337 7.34 5.61 -10.48
C SER A 337 6.72 4.87 -11.67
N THR A 338 5.56 4.24 -11.45
CA THR A 338 4.78 3.53 -12.47
C THR A 338 3.33 3.99 -12.41
N THR A 339 2.69 4.21 -13.56
CA THR A 339 1.25 4.52 -13.59
C THR A 339 0.38 3.33 -13.18
N ALA A 340 0.93 2.10 -13.16
CA ALA A 340 0.27 0.92 -12.58
C ALA A 340 0.03 1.03 -11.07
N LEU A 341 0.75 1.92 -10.37
CA LEU A 341 0.58 2.23 -8.96
C LEU A 341 0.43 3.75 -8.80
N PRO A 342 -0.70 4.33 -9.21
CA PRO A 342 -0.85 5.78 -9.30
C PRO A 342 -0.75 6.48 -7.94
N TYR A 343 -0.96 5.75 -6.83
CA TYR A 343 -0.85 6.25 -5.46
C TYR A 343 0.52 6.00 -4.82
N SER A 344 1.49 5.46 -5.56
CA SER A 344 2.88 5.32 -5.15
C SER A 344 3.70 6.50 -5.66
N LYS A 345 4.19 7.35 -4.76
CA LYS A 345 4.96 8.56 -5.10
C LYS A 345 6.27 8.59 -4.32
N ALA A 346 7.39 8.59 -5.02
CA ALA A 346 8.72 8.58 -4.42
C ALA A 346 9.46 9.89 -4.72
N PHE A 347 10.12 10.43 -3.69
CA PHE A 347 10.82 11.71 -3.76
C PHE A 347 12.14 11.66 -3.01
N GLU A 348 13.17 12.27 -3.59
CA GLU A 348 14.31 12.80 -2.83
C GLU A 348 13.99 14.26 -2.52
N VAL A 349 14.09 14.65 -1.26
CA VAL A 349 13.68 15.97 -0.77
C VAL A 349 14.86 16.65 -0.09
N TYR A 350 15.32 17.74 -0.68
CA TYR A 350 16.29 18.64 -0.06
C TYR A 350 15.53 19.63 0.81
N VAL A 351 15.73 19.56 2.12
CA VAL A 351 15.19 20.53 3.07
C VAL A 351 16.11 21.74 3.06
N GLN A 352 15.55 22.90 2.69
CA GLN A 352 16.24 24.18 2.65
C GLN A 352 16.00 24.91 3.98
N ASN A 353 16.96 25.74 4.38
CA ASN A 353 16.90 26.45 5.65
C ASN A 353 15.83 27.56 5.61
N ALA A 354 14.58 27.18 5.88
CA ALA A 354 13.44 28.07 6.01
C ALA A 354 13.06 28.20 7.49
N ASN A 355 12.79 29.42 7.96
CA ASN A 355 12.44 29.69 9.35
C ASN A 355 10.92 29.72 9.63
N SER A 356 10.07 29.28 8.69
CA SER A 356 8.61 29.32 8.87
C SER A 356 8.13 28.21 9.81
N PRO A 357 7.23 28.48 10.77
CA PRO A 357 6.63 27.44 11.60
C PRO A 357 5.51 26.65 10.87
N ASP A 358 5.15 27.03 9.64
CA ASP A 358 3.98 26.49 8.95
C ASP A 358 4.09 24.98 8.69
N LEU A 359 3.03 24.23 9.01
CA LEU A 359 2.87 22.84 8.60
C LEU A 359 2.43 22.78 7.14
N ASP A 360 3.42 22.91 6.26
CA ASP A 360 3.31 23.13 4.82
C ASP A 360 3.22 21.83 4.00
N LEU A 361 3.34 20.66 4.62
CA LEU A 361 3.14 19.37 3.98
C LEU A 361 1.90 18.64 4.52
N ARG A 362 1.09 18.12 3.60
CA ARG A 362 -0.06 17.25 3.90
C ARG A 362 -0.37 16.35 2.70
N ALA A 363 -0.50 15.05 2.93
CA ALA A 363 -0.85 14.09 1.88
C ALA A 363 -1.80 13.01 2.41
N GLY A 364 -2.83 12.64 1.64
CA GLY A 364 -3.79 11.58 1.99
C GLY A 364 -3.25 10.16 1.79
N LEU A 365 -1.94 9.95 1.96
CA LEU A 365 -1.25 8.69 1.70
C LEU A 365 -0.41 8.32 2.92
N HIS A 366 -0.14 7.02 3.13
CA HIS A 366 0.87 6.58 4.08
C HIS A 366 2.23 7.06 3.61
N GLN A 367 3.09 7.51 4.53
CA GLN A 367 4.40 8.05 4.16
C GLN A 367 5.48 7.38 4.97
N TYR A 368 6.50 6.87 4.28
CA TYR A 368 7.76 6.44 4.85
C TYR A 368 8.82 7.50 4.55
N LEU A 369 9.69 7.75 5.51
CA LEU A 369 10.79 8.69 5.41
C LEU A 369 12.09 8.04 5.89
N TYR A 370 13.20 8.43 5.28
CA TYR A 370 14.55 8.10 5.74
C TYR A 370 15.46 9.30 5.54
N ASN A 371 16.26 9.66 6.55
CA ASN A 371 17.26 10.71 6.39
C ASN A 371 18.52 10.15 5.73
N VAL A 372 18.65 10.42 4.44
CA VAL A 372 19.79 10.03 3.59
C VAL A 372 20.90 11.09 3.59
N GLY A 373 20.69 12.22 4.26
CA GLY A 373 21.68 13.29 4.39
C GLY A 373 22.67 13.05 5.54
N GLU A 374 23.57 14.02 5.72
CA GLU A 374 24.61 13.99 6.76
C GLU A 374 24.25 14.82 8.00
N THR A 375 23.10 15.51 7.96
CA THR A 375 22.64 16.43 9.00
C THR A 375 21.26 16.06 9.50
N GLY A 376 20.99 16.37 10.77
CA GLY A 376 19.67 16.19 11.36
C GLY A 376 18.64 17.16 10.78
N VAL A 377 17.41 16.68 10.62
CA VAL A 377 16.26 17.48 10.16
C VAL A 377 15.16 17.39 11.21
N THR A 378 14.57 18.52 11.60
CA THR A 378 13.45 18.53 12.55
C THR A 378 12.15 18.30 11.80
N ILE A 379 11.37 17.29 12.20
CA ILE A 379 9.96 17.15 11.81
C ILE A 379 9.09 17.82 12.87
N SER A 380 8.13 18.64 12.44
CA SER A 380 7.06 19.14 13.30
C SER A 380 5.71 18.71 12.74
N TRP A 381 4.76 18.31 13.57
CA TRP A 381 3.44 17.86 13.12
C TRP A 381 2.34 18.16 14.14
N GLU A 382 1.09 18.12 13.67
CA GLU A 382 -0.10 18.30 14.51
C GLU A 382 -0.99 17.06 14.45
N ILE A 383 -1.44 16.60 15.61
CA ILE A 383 -2.44 15.54 15.76
C ILE A 383 -3.33 15.89 16.96
N GLU A 384 -4.65 15.75 16.82
CA GLU A 384 -5.62 16.04 17.90
C GLU A 384 -5.45 17.42 18.56
N GLY A 385 -5.06 18.44 17.78
CA GLY A 385 -4.83 19.80 18.27
C GLY A 385 -3.55 19.99 19.10
N LYS A 386 -2.67 18.99 19.15
CA LYS A 386 -1.36 19.07 19.81
C LYS A 386 -0.24 19.08 18.77
N THR A 387 0.69 20.01 18.95
CA THR A 387 1.90 20.11 18.13
C THR A 387 3.02 19.30 18.76
N HIS A 388 3.68 18.51 17.94
CA HIS A 388 4.84 17.71 18.29
C HIS A 388 6.03 18.10 17.41
N HIS A 389 7.24 17.88 17.91
CA HIS A 389 8.47 18.08 17.15
C HIS A 389 9.48 17.01 17.55
N GLN A 390 10.26 16.54 16.58
CA GLN A 390 11.34 15.59 16.84
C GLN A 390 12.45 15.74 15.78
N MET A 391 13.69 15.47 16.16
CA MET A 391 14.82 15.44 15.23
C MET A 391 14.91 14.06 14.57
N ILE A 392 15.09 14.05 13.25
CA ILE A 392 15.41 12.87 12.44
C ILE A 392 16.89 12.97 12.06
N ASN A 393 17.74 12.20 12.73
CA ASN A 393 19.18 12.20 12.47
C ASN A 393 19.52 11.39 11.21
N PRO A 394 20.73 11.53 10.65
CA PRO A 394 21.21 10.67 9.57
C PRO A 394 21.01 9.17 9.87
N GLY A 395 20.34 8.47 8.96
CA GLY A 395 19.99 7.06 9.11
C GLY A 395 18.75 6.77 9.95
N ASP A 396 18.15 7.77 10.59
CA ASP A 396 16.82 7.61 11.21
C ASP A 396 15.75 7.53 10.12
N SER A 397 14.66 6.86 10.45
CA SER A 397 13.50 6.67 9.58
C SER A 397 12.20 6.97 10.33
N ALA A 398 11.14 7.28 9.58
CA ALA A 398 9.84 7.58 10.16
C ALA A 398 8.69 7.07 9.29
N TYR A 399 7.59 6.72 9.96
CA TYR A 399 6.28 6.55 9.35
C TYR A 399 5.38 7.74 9.74
N VAL A 400 4.61 8.26 8.79
CA VAL A 400 3.62 9.32 9.00
C VAL A 400 2.26 8.85 8.48
N LYS A 401 1.23 8.94 9.33
CA LYS A 401 -0.15 8.58 8.95
C LYS A 401 -0.70 9.50 7.83
N PRO A 402 -1.65 8.99 7.01
CA PRO A 402 -2.37 9.82 6.05
C PRO A 402 -2.95 11.09 6.68
N PHE A 403 -2.91 12.19 5.93
CA PHE A 403 -3.42 13.52 6.25
C PHE A 403 -2.81 14.26 7.45
N VAL A 404 -1.84 13.68 8.17
CA VAL A 404 -1.08 14.41 9.20
C VAL A 404 -0.38 15.60 8.57
N ARG A 405 -0.70 16.79 9.07
CA ARG A 405 -0.03 18.04 8.69
C ARG A 405 1.32 18.08 9.37
N HIS A 406 2.37 18.30 8.60
CA HIS A 406 3.73 18.32 9.11
C HIS A 406 4.62 19.27 8.29
N ASN A 407 5.83 19.48 8.75
CA ASN A 407 6.91 20.13 8.00
C ASN A 407 8.26 19.49 8.32
N PHE A 408 9.27 19.83 7.53
CA PHE A 408 10.67 19.57 7.84
C PHE A 408 11.44 20.90 7.88
N ARG A 409 12.34 21.03 8.86
CA ARG A 409 13.13 22.25 9.09
C ARG A 409 14.59 21.92 9.39
N GLY A 410 15.45 22.89 9.10
CA GLY A 410 16.90 22.75 9.08
C GLY A 410 17.42 22.66 7.65
N GLN A 411 18.56 22.00 7.47
CA GLN A 411 19.16 21.76 6.17
C GLN A 411 19.54 20.28 6.09
N GLY A 412 19.06 19.55 5.08
CA GLY A 412 19.30 18.12 4.98
C GLY A 412 18.65 17.48 3.75
N LYS A 413 18.73 16.15 3.67
CA LYS A 413 18.20 15.37 2.54
C LYS A 413 17.40 14.18 3.04
N LEU A 414 16.15 14.07 2.62
CA LEU A 414 15.25 12.98 2.99
C LEU A 414 14.86 12.17 1.76
N LEU A 415 14.77 10.86 1.90
CA LEU A 415 14.03 9.99 0.99
C LEU A 415 12.60 9.85 1.52
N ILE A 416 11.61 10.06 0.67
CA ILE A 416 10.19 9.92 1.01
C ILE A 416 9.50 8.99 0.01
N LEU A 417 8.84 7.96 0.51
CA LEU A 417 7.91 7.13 -0.27
C LEU A 417 6.50 7.26 0.29
N ARG A 418 5.55 7.62 -0.58
CA ARG A 418 4.12 7.68 -0.25
C ARG A 418 3.38 6.55 -0.95
N ILE A 419 2.47 5.88 -0.26
CA ILE A 419 1.63 4.80 -0.82
C ILE A 419 0.18 4.88 -0.35
N GLY A 420 -0.75 4.43 -1.19
CA GLY A 420 -2.20 4.54 -0.94
C GLY A 420 -2.79 3.49 0.02
N GLY A 421 -2.04 2.42 0.29
CA GLY A 421 -2.56 1.27 1.04
C GLY A 421 -3.84 0.70 0.42
N LYS A 422 -4.77 0.25 1.27
CA LYS A 422 -6.08 -0.26 0.83
C LYS A 422 -7.13 0.84 0.62
N ILE A 423 -6.85 2.06 1.09
CA ILE A 423 -7.84 3.15 1.16
C ILE A 423 -7.97 3.86 -0.20
N ALA A 424 -6.86 4.32 -0.77
CA ALA A 424 -6.90 5.10 -2.02
C ALA A 424 -7.45 4.27 -3.21
N GLY A 425 -8.33 4.85 -4.01
CA GLY A 425 -9.06 4.17 -5.09
C GLY A 425 -10.50 3.85 -4.69
N ASP A 426 -10.98 2.63 -4.98
CA ASP A 426 -12.40 2.28 -4.84
C ASP A 426 -12.93 2.42 -3.40
N SER A 427 -12.18 2.00 -2.38
CA SER A 427 -12.60 2.15 -0.97
C SER A 427 -12.81 3.62 -0.59
N GLN A 428 -11.96 4.53 -1.07
CA GLN A 428 -12.12 5.97 -0.85
C GLN A 428 -13.33 6.52 -1.62
N HIS A 429 -13.59 6.03 -2.83
CA HIS A 429 -14.76 6.42 -3.62
C HIS A 429 -16.05 5.99 -2.93
N GLU A 430 -16.12 4.75 -2.45
CA GLU A 430 -17.25 4.22 -1.69
C GLU A 430 -17.52 5.05 -0.42
N LEU A 431 -16.49 5.33 0.39
CA LEU A 431 -16.62 6.18 1.57
C LEU A 431 -17.13 7.59 1.21
N SER A 432 -16.78 8.08 0.02
CA SER A 432 -17.24 9.38 -0.46
C SER A 432 -18.72 9.34 -0.87
N PHE A 433 -19.18 8.24 -1.48
CA PHE A 433 -20.59 8.01 -1.78
C PHE A 433 -21.45 7.84 -0.51
N VAL A 434 -20.92 7.20 0.54
CA VAL A 434 -21.60 7.04 1.85
C VAL A 434 -21.89 8.40 2.52
N GLY A 435 -21.10 9.43 2.20
CA GLY A 435 -21.31 10.79 2.70
C GLY A 435 -20.49 11.10 3.95
N LYS A 436 -20.06 12.36 4.07
CA LYS A 436 -19.15 12.82 5.11
C LYS A 436 -19.79 12.77 6.51
N GLU A 437 -21.10 12.96 6.57
CA GLU A 437 -21.93 12.88 7.77
C GLU A 437 -21.96 11.46 8.36
N ASN A 438 -21.81 10.43 7.52
CA ASN A 438 -21.85 9.02 7.93
C ASN A 438 -20.46 8.40 8.13
N ALA A 439 -19.40 9.06 7.64
CA ALA A 439 -18.04 8.53 7.63
C ALA A 439 -17.55 8.05 9.02
N LYS A 440 -17.94 8.72 10.11
CA LYS A 440 -17.55 8.30 11.47
C LYS A 440 -18.08 6.91 11.82
N ARG A 441 -19.35 6.64 11.51
CA ARG A 441 -19.98 5.33 11.78
C ARG A 441 -19.49 4.26 10.81
N ALA A 442 -19.23 4.62 9.56
CA ALA A 442 -18.61 3.71 8.60
C ALA A 442 -17.22 3.23 9.04
N ILE A 443 -16.44 4.08 9.71
CA ILE A 443 -15.12 3.72 10.25
C ILE A 443 -15.24 2.93 11.56
N ALA A 444 -16.17 3.31 12.43
CA ALA A 444 -16.38 2.68 13.73
C ALA A 444 -17.86 2.82 14.14
N GLU A 445 -18.59 1.71 14.11
CA GLU A 445 -20.00 1.69 14.49
C GLU A 445 -20.17 1.90 16.00
N THR A 446 -21.11 2.75 16.39
CA THR A 446 -21.30 3.16 17.80
C THR A 446 -22.70 2.92 18.32
N MET A 447 -23.62 2.45 17.47
CA MET A 447 -25.00 2.19 17.85
C MET A 447 -25.54 0.92 17.19
N GLN A 448 -26.56 0.34 17.82
CA GLN A 448 -27.31 -0.75 17.23
C GLN A 448 -28.07 -0.27 15.98
N TRP A 449 -28.28 -1.14 14.99
CA TRP A 449 -28.92 -0.76 13.71
C TRP A 449 -30.38 -0.29 13.83
N PHE A 450 -30.99 -0.44 15.00
CA PHE A 450 -32.30 0.11 15.35
C PHE A 450 -32.40 0.33 16.87
N ASP A 451 -33.33 1.18 17.30
CA ASP A 451 -33.68 1.37 18.71
C ASP A 451 -34.98 0.60 19.04
N PRO A 452 -34.95 -0.43 19.91
CA PRO A 452 -36.13 -1.19 20.29
C PRO A 452 -37.17 -0.38 21.09
N GLN A 453 -36.80 0.80 21.60
CA GLN A 453 -37.68 1.68 22.37
C GLN A 453 -38.29 2.81 21.52
N SER A 454 -37.85 3.00 20.27
CA SER A 454 -38.40 4.05 19.43
C SER A 454 -39.88 3.76 19.14
N LYS A 455 -40.76 4.65 19.62
CA LYS A 455 -42.17 4.66 19.27
C LYS A 455 -42.32 5.51 18.01
N SER A 456 -42.92 4.91 16.97
CA SER A 456 -43.26 5.56 15.69
C SER A 456 -44.09 6.83 15.87
#